data_AF-A0A0P0S8G1-F1
#
_entry.id   AF-A0A0P0S8G1-F1
#
_cell.length_a   1.000
_cell.length_b   1.000
_cell.length_c   1.000
_cell.angle_alpha   90.00
_cell.angle_beta   90.00
_cell.angle_gamma   90.00
#
_symmetry.space_group_name_H-M   'P 1'
#
loop_
_entity.id
_entity.type
_entity.pdbx_description
1 polymer ?
#
loop_
_entity_poly.entity_id
_entity_poly.type
_entity_poly.pdbx_seq_one_letter_code
_entity_poly.pdbx_strand_id
1 'polypeptide(L)'
;MLDDGGAGPGGYLVLAAPRGPEPGVELHRLVLAADRHGTGLGRAVLHTALTLAGAPGGPGAGPPVAVDPAWTPPGWVAAGRLWLEVAPDNTAALALYRAAGLVTETSLPSVPGDPGSPPVRLVLSCG
;
A
#
# COMPACT_ATOMS: atom_id res chain seq x y z
N MET A 1 27.16 -24.54 16.47
CA MET A 1 26.08 -24.39 15.47
C MET A 1 25.28 -23.18 15.94
N LEU A 2 25.67 -22.01 15.45
CA LEU A 2 24.95 -20.77 15.75
C LEU A 2 23.68 -20.80 14.91
N ASP A 3 22.56 -20.56 15.57
CA ASP A 3 21.25 -20.40 14.93
C ASP A 3 21.29 -19.08 14.15
N ASP A 4 21.40 -19.13 12.83
CA ASP A 4 21.24 -17.97 11.94
C ASP A 4 19.74 -17.60 11.87
N GLY A 5 19.14 -17.34 13.04
CA GLY A 5 17.72 -17.04 13.27
C GLY A 5 17.28 -15.67 12.74
N GLY A 6 17.87 -15.19 11.65
CA GLY A 6 17.40 -14.03 10.91
C GLY A 6 16.26 -14.45 10.00
N ALA A 7 15.04 -14.54 10.52
CA ALA A 7 13.87 -14.59 9.67
C ALA A 7 13.94 -13.40 8.70
N GLY A 8 14.08 -13.69 7.40
CA GLY A 8 14.19 -12.66 6.36
C GLY A 8 13.00 -11.68 6.39
N PRO A 9 13.07 -10.56 5.65
CA PRO A 9 12.03 -9.55 5.67
C PRO A 9 10.66 -10.17 5.33
N GLY A 10 9.68 -9.97 6.21
CA GLY A 10 8.32 -10.52 6.06
C GLY A 10 7.49 -9.91 4.92
N GLY A 11 8.06 -8.95 4.19
CA GLY A 11 7.45 -8.24 3.08
C GLY A 11 8.10 -6.90 2.81
N TYR A 12 7.53 -6.16 1.87
CA TYR A 12 7.92 -4.79 1.54
C TYR A 12 6.73 -4.00 0.97
N LEU A 13 6.82 -2.68 1.07
CA LEU A 13 5.94 -1.73 0.38
C LEU A 13 6.80 -0.75 -0.43
N VAL A 14 6.25 -0.21 -1.50
CA VAL A 14 6.89 0.82 -2.32
C VAL A 14 5.96 2.01 -2.43
N LEU A 15 6.42 3.17 -1.93
CA LEU A 15 5.76 4.45 -2.14
C LEU A 15 6.48 5.20 -3.26
N ALA A 16 5.72 5.84 -4.13
CA ALA A 16 6.25 6.72 -5.16
C ALA A 16 5.72 8.14 -4.99
N ALA A 17 6.58 9.09 -5.34
CA ALA A 17 6.19 10.48 -5.45
C ALA A 17 5.03 10.63 -6.46
N PRO A 18 4.16 11.64 -6.28
CA PRO A 18 3.08 11.93 -7.23
C PRO A 18 3.61 11.99 -8.67
N ARG A 19 3.02 11.21 -9.57
CA ARG A 19 3.38 11.21 -11.00
C ARG A 19 2.29 11.93 -11.78
N GLY A 20 2.66 12.99 -12.49
CA GLY A 20 1.70 13.74 -13.29
C GLY A 20 0.73 14.58 -12.44
N PRO A 21 -0.50 14.83 -12.91
CA PRO A 21 -1.43 15.76 -12.26
C PRO A 21 -2.14 15.19 -11.03
N GLU A 22 -2.03 13.88 -10.76
CA GLU A 22 -2.71 13.28 -9.61
C GLU A 22 -1.99 13.64 -8.31
N PRO A 23 -2.66 14.34 -7.37
CA PRO A 23 -2.06 14.71 -6.11
C PRO A 23 -1.95 13.48 -5.19
N GLY A 24 -0.91 13.43 -4.35
CA GLY A 24 -0.78 12.40 -3.31
C GLY A 24 0.26 11.32 -3.59
N VAL A 25 0.55 10.54 -2.55
CA VAL A 25 1.50 9.44 -2.59
C VAL A 25 0.88 8.22 -3.27
N GLU A 26 1.61 7.63 -4.21
CA GLU A 26 1.22 6.38 -4.84
C GLU A 26 1.76 5.19 -4.02
N LEU A 27 0.90 4.27 -3.60
CA LEU A 27 1.32 2.94 -3.15
C LEU A 27 1.48 2.03 -4.36
N HIS A 28 2.70 1.99 -4.90
CA HIS A 28 3.01 1.26 -6.12
C HIS A 28 3.04 -0.27 -5.91
N ARG A 29 3.41 -0.71 -4.71
CA ARG A 29 3.51 -2.13 -4.39
C ARG A 29 3.35 -2.41 -2.91
N LEU A 30 2.67 -3.49 -2.58
CA LEU A 30 2.64 -4.09 -1.25
C LEU A 30 2.74 -5.60 -1.44
N VAL A 31 3.82 -6.21 -0.95
CA VAL A 31 4.08 -7.64 -1.06
C VAL A 31 4.44 -8.17 0.31
N LEU A 32 3.76 -9.23 0.74
CA LEU A 32 4.04 -9.91 2.00
C LEU A 32 4.41 -11.37 1.72
N ALA A 33 5.34 -11.90 2.50
CA ALA A 33 5.66 -13.32 2.48
C ALA A 33 4.41 -14.15 2.82
N ALA A 34 4.23 -15.28 2.14
CA ALA A 34 3.00 -16.08 2.23
C ALA A 34 2.74 -16.62 3.64
N ASP A 35 3.81 -16.96 4.38
CA ASP A 35 3.77 -17.38 5.78
C ASP A 35 3.30 -16.27 6.74
N ARG A 36 3.24 -15.02 6.26
CA ARG A 36 2.75 -13.86 7.04
C ARG A 36 1.33 -13.46 6.70
N HIS A 37 0.65 -14.15 5.79
CA HIS A 37 -0.75 -13.86 5.48
C HIS A 37 -1.65 -14.21 6.67
N GLY A 38 -2.74 -13.46 6.87
CA GLY A 38 -3.64 -13.64 8.01
C GLY A 38 -3.12 -13.14 9.37
N THR A 39 -1.85 -12.75 9.48
CA THR A 39 -1.24 -12.27 10.74
C THR A 39 -1.62 -10.83 11.12
N GLY A 40 -2.27 -10.10 10.20
CA GLY A 40 -2.53 -8.67 10.35
C GLY A 40 -1.41 -7.77 9.83
N LEU A 41 -0.25 -8.32 9.41
CA LEU A 41 0.87 -7.54 8.90
C LEU A 41 0.49 -6.61 7.74
N GLY A 42 -0.38 -7.04 6.82
CA GLY A 42 -0.85 -6.19 5.73
C GLY A 42 -1.63 -4.96 6.19
N ARG A 43 -2.42 -5.08 7.26
CA ARG A 43 -3.12 -3.94 7.86
C ARG A 43 -2.15 -2.97 8.51
N ALA A 44 -1.15 -3.49 9.23
CA ALA A 44 -0.13 -2.69 9.88
C ALA A 44 0.72 -1.90 8.85
N VAL A 45 1.19 -2.59 7.81
CA VAL A 45 2.00 -2.01 6.72
C VAL A 45 1.21 -0.95 5.95
N LEU A 46 -0.06 -1.21 5.65
CA LEU A 46 -0.94 -0.25 5.00
C LEU A 46 -1.23 0.97 5.90
N HIS A 47 -1.42 0.76 7.20
CA HIS A 47 -1.57 1.87 8.14
C HIS A 47 -0.32 2.75 8.16
N THR A 48 0.87 2.15 8.20
CA THR A 48 2.12 2.91 8.07
C THR A 48 2.15 3.74 6.79
N ALA A 49 1.74 3.19 5.65
CA ALA A 49 1.65 3.95 4.40
C ALA A 49 0.67 5.14 4.47
N LEU A 50 -0.48 4.97 5.12
CA LEU A 50 -1.46 6.05 5.33
C LEU A 50 -0.91 7.14 6.26
N THR A 51 -0.27 6.74 7.37
CA THR A 51 0.38 7.67 8.30
C THR A 51 1.48 8.46 7.61
N LEU A 52 2.32 7.78 6.83
CA LEU A 52 3.36 8.43 6.02
C LEU A 52 2.74 9.40 5.02
N ALA A 53 1.68 9.00 4.33
CA ALA A 53 0.93 9.85 3.40
C ALA A 53 0.28 11.07 4.07
N GLY A 54 0.11 11.07 5.39
CA GLY A 54 -0.72 12.06 6.10
C GLY A 54 -2.22 11.89 5.84
N ALA A 55 -2.66 10.71 5.37
CA ALA A 55 -4.05 10.40 5.07
C ALA A 55 -4.77 9.87 6.33
N PRO A 56 -6.06 10.22 6.54
CA PRO A 56 -6.76 9.97 7.81
C PRO A 56 -7.01 8.49 8.14
N GLY A 57 -6.95 7.59 7.15
CA GLY A 57 -7.16 6.16 7.33
C GLY A 57 -8.55 5.77 7.88
N GLY A 58 -8.84 4.47 7.85
CA GLY A 58 -10.10 3.90 8.35
C GLY A 58 -9.92 3.04 9.60
N PRO A 59 -11.00 2.71 10.32
CA PRO A 59 -10.96 1.95 11.59
C PRO A 59 -10.44 0.52 11.44
N GLY A 60 -10.37 -0.02 10.22
CA GLY A 60 -9.79 -1.35 9.96
C GLY A 60 -8.26 -1.35 9.85
N ALA A 61 -7.61 -0.21 10.02
CA ALA A 61 -6.15 -0.12 10.09
C ALA A 61 -5.63 -0.75 11.40
N GLY A 62 -4.78 -1.77 11.30
CA GLY A 62 -4.05 -2.34 12.45
C GLY A 62 -2.99 -1.35 12.95
N PRO A 63 -2.37 -1.54 14.12
CA PRO A 63 -1.31 -0.62 14.58
C PRO A 63 -0.20 -0.51 13.53
N PRO A 64 0.36 0.69 13.28
CA PRO A 64 1.38 0.86 12.25
C PRO A 64 2.65 0.11 12.63
N VAL A 65 3.38 -0.36 11.63
CA VAL A 65 4.73 -0.89 11.81
C VAL A 65 5.65 0.27 12.19
N ALA A 66 6.55 0.03 13.15
CA ALA A 66 7.57 0.98 13.56
C ALA A 66 8.49 1.32 12.38
N VAL A 67 8.66 2.62 12.14
CA VAL A 67 9.61 3.15 11.16
C VAL A 67 10.93 3.42 11.88
N ASP A 68 12.05 3.17 11.22
CA ASP A 68 13.37 3.50 11.77
C ASP A 68 13.42 5.01 12.11
N PRO A 69 13.67 5.39 13.38
CA PRO A 69 13.69 6.79 13.77
C PRO A 69 14.84 7.59 13.13
N ALA A 70 15.87 6.92 12.61
CA ALA A 70 16.96 7.57 11.86
C ALA A 70 16.57 7.86 10.40
N TRP A 71 15.45 7.31 9.91
CA TRP A 71 15.01 7.54 8.54
C TRP A 71 14.28 8.89 8.42
N THR A 72 14.81 9.74 7.54
CA THR A 72 14.17 11.01 7.18
C THR A 72 13.26 10.79 5.97
N PRO A 73 11.94 10.98 6.07
CA PRO A 73 11.04 10.82 4.94
C PRO A 73 11.31 11.90 3.88
N PRO A 74 11.24 11.56 2.58
CA PRO A 74 11.22 12.56 1.52
C PRO A 74 10.07 13.56 1.70
N GLY A 75 10.29 14.82 1.29
CA GLY A 75 9.30 15.90 1.47
C GLY A 75 7.95 15.69 0.75
N TRP A 76 7.88 14.75 -0.20
CA TRP A 76 6.64 14.39 -0.91
C TRP A 76 5.76 13.38 -0.15
N VAL A 77 6.27 12.75 0.91
CA VAL A 77 5.57 11.66 1.60
C VAL A 77 4.33 12.14 2.34
N ALA A 78 4.33 13.33 2.97
CA ALA A 78 3.19 13.83 3.72
C ALA A 78 2.19 14.65 2.86
N ALA A 79 1.81 14.13 1.69
CA ALA A 79 1.00 14.86 0.71
C ALA A 79 -0.51 14.98 1.08
N GLY A 80 -0.94 14.38 2.20
CA GLY A 80 -2.32 14.37 2.68
C GLY A 80 -3.23 13.35 2.00
N ARG A 81 -2.75 12.69 0.93
CA ARG A 81 -3.51 11.74 0.12
C ARG A 81 -2.66 10.53 -0.24
N LEU A 82 -3.24 9.34 -0.14
CA LEU A 82 -2.69 8.08 -0.64
C LEU A 82 -3.61 7.55 -1.75
N TRP A 83 -3.04 7.06 -2.85
CA TRP A 83 -3.79 6.35 -3.88
C TRP A 83 -3.04 5.12 -4.38
N LEU A 84 -3.76 4.19 -5.00
CA LEU A 84 -3.22 2.97 -5.58
C LEU A 84 -4.10 2.44 -6.71
N GLU A 85 -3.51 1.58 -7.52
CA GLU A 85 -4.24 0.74 -8.46
C GLU A 85 -4.34 -0.70 -7.96
N VAL A 86 -5.49 -1.34 -8.20
CA VAL A 86 -5.70 -2.74 -7.84
C VAL A 86 -6.53 -3.44 -8.91
N ALA A 87 -6.19 -4.70 -9.19
CA ALA A 87 -6.99 -5.55 -10.06
C ALA A 87 -8.35 -5.86 -9.39
N PRO A 88 -9.49 -5.79 -10.11
CA PRO A 88 -10.82 -5.97 -9.55
C PRO A 88 -11.06 -7.40 -9.03
N ASP A 89 -10.32 -8.37 -9.51
CA ASP A 89 -10.37 -9.78 -9.11
C ASP A 89 -9.48 -10.10 -7.90
N ASN A 90 -8.61 -9.18 -7.47
CA ASN A 90 -7.84 -9.31 -6.24
C ASN A 90 -8.71 -8.94 -5.03
N THR A 91 -9.66 -9.82 -4.73
CA THR A 91 -10.66 -9.64 -3.67
C THR A 91 -10.04 -9.46 -2.29
N ALA A 92 -8.92 -10.15 -2.02
CA ALA A 92 -8.19 -10.03 -0.76
C ALA A 92 -7.57 -8.63 -0.58
N ALA A 93 -6.90 -8.11 -1.61
CA ALA A 93 -6.34 -6.76 -1.56
C ALA A 93 -7.44 -5.69 -1.49
N LEU A 94 -8.52 -5.85 -2.25
CA LEU A 94 -9.67 -4.94 -2.20
C LEU A 94 -10.30 -4.89 -0.80
N ALA A 95 -10.50 -6.04 -0.17
CA ALA A 95 -11.04 -6.10 1.19
C ALA A 95 -10.10 -5.40 2.19
N LEU A 96 -8.78 -5.61 2.07
CA LEU A 96 -7.77 -4.93 2.88
C LEU A 96 -7.83 -3.41 2.70
N TYR A 97 -7.80 -2.92 1.47
CA TYR A 97 -7.78 -1.48 1.16
C TYR A 97 -9.06 -0.78 1.60
N ARG A 98 -10.24 -1.38 1.35
CA ARG A 98 -11.52 -0.83 1.79
C ARG A 98 -11.67 -0.80 3.30
N ALA A 99 -11.19 -1.83 4.00
CA ALA A 99 -11.18 -1.84 5.46
C ALA A 99 -10.30 -0.72 6.05
N ALA A 100 -9.24 -0.34 5.33
CA ALA A 100 -8.40 0.80 5.68
C ALA A 100 -8.96 2.17 5.25
N GLY A 101 -10.19 2.21 4.73
CA GLY A 101 -10.89 3.46 4.39
C GLY A 101 -10.65 3.95 2.97
N LEU A 102 -9.95 3.20 2.12
CA LEU A 102 -9.79 3.59 0.71
C LEU A 102 -11.09 3.38 -0.07
N VAL A 103 -11.45 4.37 -0.87
CA VAL A 103 -12.65 4.37 -1.72
C VAL A 103 -12.25 4.25 -3.18
N THR A 104 -13.08 3.59 -3.98
CA THR A 104 -12.88 3.53 -5.44
C THR A 104 -13.28 4.87 -6.06
N GLU A 105 -12.33 5.56 -6.70
CA GLU A 105 -12.60 6.82 -7.40
C GLU A 105 -12.96 6.59 -8.88
N THR A 106 -12.21 5.70 -9.54
CA THR A 106 -12.40 5.42 -10.96
C THR A 106 -11.94 4.02 -11.35
N SER A 107 -12.27 3.61 -12.57
CA SER A 107 -11.79 2.40 -13.22
C SER A 107 -11.04 2.76 -14.48
N LEU A 108 -9.81 2.29 -14.62
CA LEU A 108 -8.98 2.48 -15.80
C LEU A 108 -8.94 1.19 -16.64
N PRO A 109 -8.84 1.29 -17.97
CA PRO A 109 -8.57 0.13 -18.80
C PRO A 109 -7.16 -0.42 -18.52
N SER A 110 -6.89 -1.61 -19.05
CA SER A 110 -5.56 -2.20 -19.14
C SER A 110 -4.56 -1.22 -19.78
N VAL A 111 -3.32 -1.25 -19.33
CA VAL A 111 -2.23 -0.51 -19.96
C VAL A 111 -1.83 -1.19 -21.28
N PRO A 112 -1.94 -0.50 -22.43
CA PRO A 112 -1.55 -1.10 -23.71
C PRO A 112 -0.08 -1.51 -23.71
N GLY A 113 0.19 -2.76 -24.12
CA GLY A 113 1.55 -3.30 -24.23
C GLY A 113 2.15 -3.82 -22.91
N ASP A 114 1.44 -3.74 -21.80
CA ASP A 114 1.87 -4.33 -20.52
C ASP A 114 1.16 -5.69 -20.30
N PRO A 115 1.88 -6.82 -20.43
CA PRO A 115 1.29 -8.15 -20.23
C PRO A 115 0.91 -8.43 -18.77
N GLY A 116 1.42 -7.64 -17.81
CA GLY A 116 1.06 -7.73 -16.40
C GLY A 116 -0.17 -6.91 -16.03
N SER A 117 -0.71 -6.12 -16.96
CA SER A 117 -1.86 -5.25 -16.70
C SER A 117 -3.17 -6.04 -16.77
N PRO A 118 -4.01 -6.04 -15.72
CA PRO A 118 -5.33 -6.67 -15.79
C PRO A 118 -6.23 -5.90 -16.77
N PRO A 119 -7.31 -6.53 -17.28
CA PRO A 119 -8.23 -5.89 -18.25
C PRO A 119 -8.81 -4.56 -17.76
N VAL A 120 -9.01 -4.45 -16.45
CA VAL A 120 -9.47 -3.26 -15.74
C VAL A 120 -8.62 -3.11 -14.49
N ARG A 121 -8.29 -1.87 -14.13
CA ARG A 121 -7.65 -1.50 -12.87
C ARG A 121 -8.56 -0.54 -12.12
N LEU A 122 -8.76 -0.75 -10.83
CA LEU A 122 -9.48 0.19 -9.98
C LEU A 122 -8.49 1.14 -9.33
N VAL A 123 -8.78 2.44 -9.39
CA VAL A 123 -8.03 3.46 -8.65
C VAL A 123 -8.75 3.66 -7.32
N LEU A 124 -8.02 3.43 -6.24
CA LEU A 124 -8.49 3.60 -4.86
C LEU A 124 -7.71 4.72 -4.19
N SER A 125 -8.37 5.53 -3.37
CA SER A 125 -7.71 6.63 -2.65
C SER A 125 -8.26 6.85 -1.24
N CYS A 126 -7.51 7.60 -0.44
CA CYS A 126 -7.91 8.16 0.83
C CYS A 126 -7.16 9.48 1.07
N GLY A 127 -7.88 10.53 1.53
CA GLY A 127 -7.33 11.86 1.79
C GLY A 127 -7.92 12.96 0.91
#